data_AF-A0AA39W491-F1
#
_entry.id   AF-A0AA39W491-F1
#
_cell.length_a   1.000
_cell.length_b   1.000
_cell.length_c   1.000
_cell.angle_alpha   90.00
_cell.angle_beta   90.00
_cell.angle_gamma   90.00
#
_symmetry.space_group_name_H-M   'P 1'
#
loop_
_entity.id
_entity.type
_entity.pdbx_description
1 polymer ?
#
loop_
_entity_poly.entity_id
_entity_poly.type
_entity_poly.pdbx_seq_one_letter_code
_entity_poly.pdbx_strand_id
1 'polypeptide(L)' 'MASANQLLLDLSNPELRENALLELSMKREIFQDMAPLLWNSSGTIDALLQEIVLIYPVLSSLNLTTAQTEFAMLLLFFSV' A
#
# COMPACT_ATOMS: atom_id res chain seq x y z
N MET A 1 -4.60 -17.07 9.77
CA MET A 1 -4.61 -16.19 8.59
C MET A 1 -5.30 -14.89 8.99
N ALA A 2 -4.64 -13.74 8.88
CA ALA A 2 -5.26 -12.45 9.19
C ALA A 2 -6.34 -12.11 8.15
N SER A 3 -7.49 -11.63 8.61
CA SER A 3 -8.62 -11.23 7.75
C SER A 3 -8.33 -9.88 7.10
N ALA A 4 -8.94 -9.57 5.95
CA ALA A 4 -8.76 -8.28 5.28
C ALA A 4 -8.99 -7.09 6.24
N ASN A 5 -10.03 -7.15 7.07
CA ASN A 5 -10.33 -6.12 8.08
C ASN A 5 -9.20 -5.89 9.10
N GLN A 6 -8.45 -6.93 9.48
CA GLN A 6 -7.29 -6.78 10.36
C GLN A 6 -6.15 -6.08 9.64
N LEU A 7 -5.88 -6.43 8.39
CA LEU A 7 -4.86 -5.74 7.59
C LEU A 7 -5.22 -4.26 7.40
N LEU A 8 -6.51 -3.94 7.19
CA LEU A 8 -6.98 -2.55 7.09
C LEU A 8 -6.80 -1.77 8.41
N LEU A 9 -6.99 -2.42 9.55
CA LEU A 9 -6.68 -1.83 10.86
C LEU A 9 -5.17 -1.62 11.03
N ASP A 10 -4.38 -2.60 10.63
CA ASP A 10 -2.91 -2.55 10.73
C ASP A 10 -2.32 -1.44 9.84
N LEU A 11 -2.98 -1.08 8.72
CA LEU A 11 -2.60 0.09 7.90
C LEU A 11 -2.66 1.43 8.67
N SER A 12 -3.54 1.52 9.67
CA SER A 12 -3.65 2.71 10.52
C SER A 12 -2.48 2.84 11.49
N ASN A 13 -1.78 1.73 11.79
CA ASN A 13 -0.60 1.74 12.64
C ASN A 13 0.67 1.87 11.77
N PRO A 14 1.45 2.97 11.86
CA PRO A 14 2.64 3.17 11.04
C PRO A 14 3.70 2.06 11.20
N GLU A 15 3.80 1.41 12.36
CA GLU A 15 4.76 0.31 12.56
C GLU A 15 4.36 -1.00 11.87
N LEU A 16 3.06 -1.20 11.67
CA LEU A 16 2.51 -2.42 11.05
C LEU A 16 2.13 -2.21 9.58
N ARG A 17 2.03 -0.94 9.15
CA ARG A 17 1.55 -0.54 7.83
C ARG A 17 2.33 -1.18 6.69
N GLU A 18 3.66 -1.19 6.77
CA GLU A 18 4.50 -1.77 5.72
C GLU A 18 4.22 -3.26 5.53
N ASN A 19 4.17 -4.02 6.63
CA ASN A 19 3.87 -5.45 6.59
C ASN A 19 2.41 -5.71 6.14
N ALA A 20 1.47 -4.88 6.59
CA ALA A 20 0.07 -4.97 6.18
C ALA A 20 -0.13 -4.67 4.69
N LEU A 21 0.59 -3.68 4.14
CA LEU A 21 0.62 -3.37 2.71
C LEU A 21 1.22 -4.52 1.90
N LEU A 22 2.30 -5.12 2.39
CA LEU A 22 2.94 -6.26 1.74
C LEU A 22 1.96 -7.45 1.67
N GLU A 23 1.33 -7.81 2.79
CA GLU A 23 0.31 -8.86 2.81
C GLU A 23 -0.92 -8.54 1.93
N LEU A 24 -1.38 -7.29 1.91
CA LEU A 24 -2.47 -6.84 1.04
C LEU A 24 -2.08 -6.94 -0.43
N SER A 25 -0.85 -6.55 -0.80
CA SER A 25 -0.37 -6.60 -2.17
C SER A 25 -0.32 -8.02 -2.73
N MET A 26 0.04 -9.00 -1.89
CA MET A 26 0.05 -10.43 -2.23
C MET A 26 -1.37 -11.01 -2.33
N LYS A 27 -2.31 -10.52 -1.52
CA LYS A 27 -3.69 -11.01 -1.49
C LYS A 27 -4.64 -10.28 -2.45
N ARG A 28 -4.14 -9.25 -3.15
CA ARG A 28 -4.89 -8.45 -4.12
C ARG A 28 -5.52 -9.26 -5.24
N GLU A 29 -4.88 -10.35 -5.68
CA GLU A 29 -5.46 -11.26 -6.68
C GLU A 29 -6.57 -12.17 -6.13
N ILE A 30 -6.58 -12.40 -4.81
CA ILE A 30 -7.51 -13.31 -4.13
C ILE A 30 -8.80 -12.57 -3.75
N PHE A 31 -8.69 -11.29 -3.43
CA PHE A 31 -9.83 -10.47 -3.06
C PHE A 31 -10.42 -9.75 -4.29
N GLN A 32 -11.34 -10.40 -5.02
CA GLN A 32 -12.05 -9.76 -6.14
C GLN A 32 -12.82 -8.49 -5.73
N ASP A 33 -13.24 -8.38 -4.46
CA ASP A 33 -13.92 -7.21 -3.90
C ASP A 33 -12.97 -6.28 -3.10
N MET A 34 -11.66 -6.39 -3.30
CA MET A 34 -10.68 -5.61 -2.52
C MET A 34 -10.79 -4.12 -2.76
N ALA A 35 -10.97 -3.69 -4.02
CA ALA A 35 -11.05 -2.27 -4.35
C ALA A 35 -12.24 -1.57 -3.63
N PRO A 36 -13.47 -2.12 -3.65
CA PRO A 36 -14.56 -1.61 -2.82
C PRO A 36 -14.28 -1.66 -1.31
N LEU A 37 -13.61 -2.70 -0.81
CA LEU A 37 -13.27 -2.85 0.61
C LEU A 37 -12.29 -1.77 1.07
N LEU A 38 -11.22 -1.53 0.28
CA LEU A 38 -10.22 -0.49 0.51
C LEU A 38 -10.82 0.91 0.40
N TRP A 39 -11.76 1.10 -0.53
CA TRP A 39 -12.41 2.40 -0.75
C TRP A 39 -13.41 2.76 0.35
N ASN A 40 -14.14 1.76 0.86
CA ASN A 40 -15.10 1.96 1.94
C ASN A 40 -14.47 1.96 3.34
N SER A 41 -13.21 1.54 3.49
CA SER A 41 -12.51 1.60 4.78
C SER A 41 -11.87 2.98 5.01
N SER A 42 -12.27 3.59 6.12
CA SER A 42 -11.76 4.91 6.51
C SER A 42 -10.26 4.85 6.82
N GLY A 43 -9.47 5.75 6.23
CA GLY A 43 -8.04 5.90 6.49
C GLY A 43 -7.12 4.99 5.67
N THR A 44 -7.66 4.00 4.95
CA THR A 44 -6.84 3.11 4.12
C THR A 44 -6.28 3.80 2.88
N ILE A 45 -7.12 4.56 2.16
CA ILE A 45 -6.66 5.34 1.01
C ILE A 45 -5.70 6.46 1.44
N ASP A 46 -5.93 7.05 2.61
CA ASP A 46 -5.03 8.07 3.16
C ASP A 46 -3.65 7.48 3.51
N ALA A 47 -3.61 6.30 4.13
CA ALA A 47 -2.36 5.59 4.39
C ALA A 47 -1.60 5.23 3.10
N LEU A 48 -2.32 4.77 2.06
CA LEU A 48 -1.73 4.47 0.75
C LEU A 48 -1.15 5.73 0.07
N LEU A 49 -1.89 6.85 0.11
CA LEU A 49 -1.42 8.13 -0.44
C LEU A 49 -0.23 8.68 0.34
N GLN A 50 -0.20 8.52 1.67
CA GLN A 50 0.96 8.91 2.48
C GLN A 50 2.22 8.15 2.08
N GLU A 51 2.15 6.84 1.86
CA GLU A 51 3.30 6.07 1.38
C GLU A 51 3.79 6.56 0.02
N ILE A 52 2.87 6.88 -0.90
CA ILE A 52 3.21 7.47 -2.21
C ILE A 52 3.94 8.81 -2.04
N VAL A 53 3.41 9.69 -1.19
CA VAL A 53 3.99 11.03 -0.94
C VAL A 53 5.36 10.92 -0.27
N LEU A 54 5.56 9.97 0.65
CA LEU A 54 6.83 9.75 1.35
C LEU A 54 7.94 9.30 0.40
N ILE A 55 7.60 8.57 -0.66
CA ILE A 55 8.59 8.01 -1.62
C ILE A 55 8.90 9.00 -2.75
N TYR A 56 8.01 9.96 -3.01
CA TYR A 56 8.17 10.94 -4.08
C TYR A 56 9.49 11.75 -4.04
N PRO A 57 9.94 12.26 -2.87
CA PRO A 57 11.24 12.92 -2.75
C PRO A 57 12.40 11.98 -3.08
N VAL A 58 12.29 10.71 -2.72
CA VAL A 58 13.37 9.73 -2.96
C VAL A 58 13.45 9.35 -4.43
N LEU A 59 12.30 9.17 -5.10
CA LEU A 59 12.21 9.00 -6.56
C LEU A 59 12.83 10.19 -7.30
N SER A 60 12.59 11.41 -6.83
CA SER A 60 13.17 12.61 -7.43
C SER A 60 14.70 12.68 -7.30
N SER A 61 15.26 11.98 -6.31
CA SER A 61 16.71 11.95 -6.03
C SER A 61 17.48 10.84 -6.76
N LEU A 62 16.81 10.00 -7.56
CA LEU A 62 17.40 8.86 -8.31
C LEU A 62 18.16 7.82 -7.45
N ASN A 63 18.03 7.85 -6.13
CA ASN A 63 18.73 6.95 -5.20
C ASN A 63 17.94 5.65 -5.02
N LEU A 64 17.83 4.86 -6.09
CA LEU A 64 16.99 3.65 -6.13
C LEU A 64 17.63 2.51 -5.33
N THR A 65 17.18 2.32 -4.08
CA THR A 65 17.40 1.07 -3.34
C THR A 65 16.33 0.04 -3.70
N THR A 66 16.66 -1.26 -3.62
CA THR A 66 15.80 -2.36 -4.11
C THR A 66 14.39 -2.36 -3.51
N ALA A 67 14.21 -1.93 -2.27
CA ALA A 67 12.91 -1.79 -1.60
C ALA A 67 12.02 -0.69 -2.22
N GLN A 68 12.62 0.38 -2.78
CA GLN A 68 11.88 1.50 -3.36
C GLN A 68 11.37 1.21 -4.77
N THR A 69 11.98 0.27 -5.48
CA THR A 69 11.49 -0.23 -6.77
C THR A 69 10.14 -0.92 -6.66
N GLU A 70 9.84 -1.63 -5.56
CA GLU A 70 8.52 -2.24 -5.34
C GLU A 70 7.42 -1.19 -5.20
N PHE A 71 7.69 -0.10 -4.47
CA PHE A 71 6.76 1.02 -4.35
C PHE A 71 6.63 1.84 -5.63
N ALA A 72 7.70 2.00 -6.41
CA ALA A 72 7.64 2.59 -7.74
C ALA A 72 6.75 1.76 -8.69
N MET A 73 6.73 0.44 -8.53
CA MET A 73 5.82 -0.45 -9.25
C MET A 73 4.36 -0.20 -8.86
N LEU A 74 4.06 0.11 -7.60
CA LEU A 74 2.70 0.50 -7.16
C LEU A 74 2.21 1.80 -7.82
N LEU A 75 3.12 2.75 -8.12
CA LEU A 75 2.77 3.98 -8.86
C LEU A 75 2.43 3.71 -10.32
N LEU A 76 3.12 2.77 -10.98
CA LEU A 76 2.77 2.35 -12.35
C LEU A 76 1.40 1.67 -12.41
N PHE A 77 0.99 0.99 -11.34
CA PHE A 77 -0.34 0.35 -11.25
C PHE A 77 -1.50 1.34 -11.12
N PHE A 78 -1.27 2.58 -10.70
CA PHE A 78 -2.31 3.63 -10.62
C PHE A 78 -2.37 4.54 -11.87
N SER A 79 -1.51 4.31 -12.88
CA SER A 79 -1.42 5.11 -14.11
C SER A 79 -2.26 4.58 -15.28
N VAL A 80 -3.16 3.61 -15.08
CA VAL A 80 -4.09 3.13 -16.12
C VAL A 80 -5.53 3.25 -15.63
#